data_AF-A0A7S2VUE5-F1
#
_entry.id   AF-A0A7S2VUE5-F1
#
_cell.length_a   1.000
_cell.length_b   1.000
_cell.length_c   1.000
_cell.angle_alpha   90.00
_cell.angle_beta   90.00
_cell.angle_gamma   90.00
#
_symmetry.space_group_name_H-M   'P 1'
#
loop_
_entity.id
_entity.type
_entity.pdbx_description
1 polymer ?
#
loop_
_entity_poly.entity_id
_entity_poly.type
_entity_poly.pdbx_seq_one_letter_code
_entity_poly.pdbx_strand_id
1 'polypeptide(L)'
;LSKILRSFFWLVSTTLMGGERKKSEKARLRKGAIIVVATPGRLLDHLMTTMAFSVKHIEFLVLDEADRLLDLGFEKDLHKIVDIVNQRKAKSGPPRQTILTSATLSTAVKQLAEMSLTNPIQIGYDG
;
A
#
# COMPACT_ATOMS: atom_id res chain seq x y z
N LEU A 1 18.71 -9.95 -22.22
CA LEU A 1 18.14 -10.81 -21.16
C LEU A 1 18.98 -10.88 -19.87
N SER A 2 20.32 -10.97 -19.93
CA SER A 2 21.19 -11.14 -18.74
C SER A 2 21.11 -10.04 -17.67
N LYS A 3 20.70 -8.81 -18.04
CA LYS A 3 20.48 -7.68 -17.12
C LYS A 3 19.23 -7.85 -16.22
N ILE A 4 18.23 -8.59 -16.70
CA ILE A 4 16.97 -8.87 -15.97
C ILE A 4 17.18 -10.02 -14.98
N LEU A 5 18.07 -10.97 -15.30
CA LEU A 5 18.36 -12.16 -14.49
C LEU A 5 19.34 -11.90 -13.33
N ARG A 6 19.83 -10.66 -13.15
CA ARG A 6 20.70 -10.34 -12.02
C ARG A 6 19.89 -10.24 -10.74
N SER A 7 20.32 -10.94 -9.69
CA SER A 7 19.76 -10.77 -8.35
C SER A 7 20.04 -9.35 -7.85
N PHE A 8 18.97 -8.61 -7.62
CA PHE A 8 19.02 -7.27 -7.06
C PHE A 8 19.02 -7.34 -5.53
N PHE A 9 20.19 -7.53 -4.93
CA PHE A 9 20.35 -7.70 -3.47
C PHE A 9 19.86 -6.49 -2.64
N TRP A 10 19.64 -5.35 -3.27
CA TRP A 10 19.09 -4.14 -2.64
C TRP A 10 17.56 -4.09 -2.63
N LEU A 11 16.87 -5.02 -3.31
CA LEU A 11 15.41 -5.11 -3.23
C LEU A 11 14.98 -5.91 -2.00
N VAL A 12 14.94 -5.24 -0.85
CA VAL A 12 14.51 -5.81 0.43
C VAL A 12 12.99 -5.67 0.60
N SER A 13 12.28 -6.80 0.69
CA SER A 13 10.84 -6.84 0.98
C SER A 13 10.54 -7.33 2.40
N THR A 14 9.38 -6.93 2.93
CA THR A 14 8.83 -7.47 4.19
C THR A 14 7.31 -7.57 4.11
N THR A 15 6.75 -8.46 4.91
CA THR A 15 5.30 -8.57 5.11
C THR A 15 4.89 -7.99 6.46
N LEU A 16 3.69 -7.41 6.54
CA LEU A 16 3.02 -6.98 7.77
C LEU A 16 1.61 -7.56 7.80
N MET A 17 1.42 -8.67 8.53
CA MET A 17 0.14 -9.40 8.53
C MET A 17 -0.14 -9.98 9.93
N GLY A 18 -1.35 -10.51 10.14
CA GLY A 18 -1.66 -11.25 11.36
C GLY A 18 -0.75 -12.48 11.52
N GLY A 19 -0.56 -12.94 12.76
CA GLY A 19 0.20 -14.15 13.07
C GLY A 19 1.68 -13.95 13.44
N GLU A 20 2.27 -12.79 13.17
CA GLU A 20 3.65 -12.49 13.59
C GLU A 20 3.73 -11.58 14.83
N ARG A 21 4.80 -11.74 15.63
CA ARG A 21 5.13 -10.85 16.76
C ARG A 21 5.50 -9.45 16.27
N LYS A 22 4.74 -8.43 16.67
CA LYS A 22 4.97 -7.01 16.33
C LYS A 22 6.39 -6.50 16.59
N LYS A 23 7.07 -7.02 17.62
CA LYS A 23 8.48 -6.66 17.92
C LYS A 23 9.44 -7.07 16.79
N SER A 24 9.19 -8.21 16.15
CA SER A 24 9.97 -8.73 15.02
C SER A 24 9.81 -7.82 13.79
N GLU A 25 8.57 -7.49 13.43
CA GLU A 25 8.26 -6.56 12.34
C GLU A 25 8.86 -5.18 12.58
N LYS A 26 8.75 -4.62 13.80
CA LYS A 26 9.39 -3.34 14.16
C LYS A 26 10.91 -3.39 13.95
N ALA A 27 11.56 -4.51 14.25
CA ALA A 27 12.99 -4.67 14.02
C ALA A 27 13.33 -4.73 12.52
N ARG A 28 12.50 -5.38 11.70
CA ARG A 28 12.67 -5.38 10.23
C ARG A 28 12.44 -3.99 9.63
N LEU A 29 11.34 -3.33 9.99
CA LEU A 29 11.04 -1.97 9.50
C LEU A 29 12.16 -0.98 9.84
N ARG A 30 12.81 -1.12 11.01
CA ARG A 30 13.97 -0.29 11.38
C ARG A 30 15.19 -0.51 10.48
N LYS A 31 15.39 -1.72 9.95
CA LYS A 31 16.46 -2.00 8.99
C LYS A 31 16.20 -1.40 7.60
N GLY A 32 14.96 -0.99 7.35
CA GLY A 32 14.49 -0.51 6.06
C GLY A 32 13.92 -1.64 5.20
N ALA A 33 12.85 -1.33 4.48
CA ALA A 33 12.28 -2.17 3.45
C ALA A 33 11.83 -1.28 2.31
N ILE A 34 12.11 -1.70 1.07
CA ILE A 34 11.70 -0.95 -0.12
C ILE A 34 10.31 -1.40 -0.61
N ILE A 35 9.91 -2.63 -0.27
CA ILE A 35 8.62 -3.21 -0.61
C ILE A 35 8.00 -3.73 0.68
N VAL A 36 6.77 -3.28 0.96
CA VAL A 36 5.98 -3.75 2.08
C VAL A 36 4.67 -4.32 1.54
N VAL A 37 4.43 -5.60 1.81
CA VAL A 37 3.14 -6.26 1.53
C VAL A 37 2.39 -6.41 2.85
N ALA A 38 1.14 -5.97 2.93
CA ALA A 38 0.47 -5.92 4.22
C ALA A 38 -1.04 -6.10 4.13
N THR A 39 -1.62 -6.63 5.21
CA THR A 39 -3.07 -6.54 5.41
C THR A 39 -3.42 -5.16 6.00
N PRO A 40 -4.56 -4.54 5.64
CA PRO A 40 -4.86 -3.15 6.01
C PRO A 40 -4.76 -2.89 7.51
N GLY A 41 -5.39 -3.71 8.35
CA GLY A 41 -5.37 -3.51 9.80
C GLY A 41 -3.96 -3.53 10.40
N ARG A 42 -3.08 -4.44 9.94
CA ARG A 42 -1.69 -4.52 10.44
C ARG A 42 -0.82 -3.38 9.88
N LEU A 43 -1.05 -2.98 8.63
CA LEU A 43 -0.38 -1.82 8.05
C LEU A 43 -0.72 -0.54 8.81
N LEU A 44 -2.01 -0.30 9.07
CA LEU A 44 -2.49 0.88 9.79
C LEU A 44 -1.90 0.94 11.20
N ASP A 45 -1.89 -0.17 11.94
CA ASP A 45 -1.27 -0.25 13.25
C ASP A 45 0.22 0.16 13.21
N HIS A 46 0.97 -0.30 12.21
CA HIS A 46 2.37 0.11 12.05
C HIS A 46 2.52 1.58 11.67
N LEU A 47 1.69 2.10 10.76
CA LEU A 47 1.69 3.52 10.39
C LEU A 47 1.41 4.43 11.60
N MET A 48 0.56 3.99 12.54
CA MET A 48 0.22 4.77 13.73
C MET A 48 1.23 4.62 14.87
N THR A 49 1.80 3.43 15.07
CA THR A 49 2.51 3.09 16.32
C THR A 49 3.99 2.77 16.15
N THR A 50 4.52 2.77 14.91
CA THR A 50 5.92 2.44 14.62
C THR A 50 6.66 3.65 14.06
N MET A 51 7.35 4.39 14.94
CA MET A 51 8.11 5.59 14.56
C MET A 51 9.15 5.37 13.45
N ALA A 52 9.77 4.18 13.42
CA ALA A 52 10.76 3.85 12.39
C ALA A 52 10.15 3.58 11.00
N PHE A 53 8.82 3.44 10.90
CA PHE A 53 8.15 3.16 9.63
C PHE A 53 7.74 4.47 8.94
N SER A 54 8.66 4.98 8.11
CA SER A 54 8.45 6.19 7.32
C SER A 54 7.94 5.87 5.92
N VAL A 55 6.87 6.56 5.51
CA VAL A 55 6.34 6.54 4.14
C VAL A 55 6.64 7.84 3.38
N LYS A 56 7.56 8.66 3.89
CA LYS A 56 7.88 9.98 3.34
C LYS A 56 8.26 9.95 1.86
N HIS A 57 8.97 8.91 1.43
CA HIS A 57 9.47 8.75 0.06
C HIS A 57 8.72 7.67 -0.71
N ILE A 58 7.47 7.36 -0.32
CA ILE A 58 6.66 6.39 -1.05
C ILE A 58 6.33 6.89 -2.45
N GLU A 59 6.61 6.04 -3.44
CA GLU A 59 6.33 6.32 -4.85
C GLU A 59 5.14 5.50 -5.36
N PHE A 60 4.88 4.34 -4.77
CA PHE A 60 3.82 3.43 -5.18
C PHE A 60 2.92 3.07 -4.01
N LEU A 61 1.61 3.12 -4.22
CA LEU A 61 0.60 2.51 -3.34
C LEU A 61 -0.27 1.60 -4.19
N VAL A 62 -0.34 0.32 -3.83
CA VAL A 62 -1.14 -0.67 -4.55
C VAL A 62 -2.24 -1.17 -3.62
N LEU A 63 -3.49 -1.02 -4.06
CA LEU A 63 -4.68 -1.58 -3.43
C LEU A 63 -5.12 -2.77 -4.27
N ASP A 64 -4.76 -3.97 -3.82
CA ASP A 64 -5.05 -5.20 -4.55
C ASP A 64 -6.36 -5.83 -4.08
N GLU A 65 -7.14 -6.38 -5.02
CA GLU A 65 -8.47 -6.97 -4.76
C GLU A 65 -9.38 -6.04 -3.93
N ALA A 66 -9.59 -4.81 -4.41
CA ALA A 66 -10.27 -3.77 -3.66
C ALA A 66 -11.69 -4.13 -3.23
N ASP A 67 -12.44 -4.83 -4.07
CA ASP A 67 -13.75 -5.40 -3.71
C ASP A 67 -13.65 -6.37 -2.54
N ARG A 68 -12.67 -7.28 -2.57
CA ARG A 68 -12.45 -8.22 -1.47
C ARG A 68 -12.07 -7.53 -0.17
N LEU A 69 -11.26 -6.47 -0.23
CA LEU A 69 -10.89 -5.69 0.96
C LEU A 69 -12.11 -5.02 1.59
N LEU A 70 -13.04 -4.52 0.77
CA LEU A 70 -14.27 -3.90 1.23
C LEU A 70 -15.23 -4.93 1.84
N ASP A 71 -15.38 -6.11 1.21
CA ASP A 71 -16.18 -7.22 1.75
C ASP A 71 -15.69 -7.70 3.13
N LEU A 72 -14.38 -7.63 3.36
CA LEU A 72 -13.76 -7.95 4.65
C LEU A 72 -13.91 -6.83 5.70
N GLY A 73 -14.55 -5.71 5.34
CA GLY A 73 -14.81 -4.59 6.24
C GLY A 73 -13.62 -3.65 6.44
N PHE A 74 -12.61 -3.69 5.57
CA PHE A 74 -11.42 -2.84 5.70
C PHE A 74 -11.58 -1.41 5.20
N GLU A 75 -12.76 -1.01 4.76
CA GLU A 75 -13.04 0.34 4.23
C GLU A 75 -12.43 1.46 5.10
N LYS A 76 -12.77 1.49 6.40
CA LYS A 76 -12.28 2.52 7.34
C LYS A 76 -10.76 2.51 7.49
N ASP A 77 -10.14 1.34 7.42
CA ASP A 77 -8.68 1.21 7.54
C ASP A 77 -8.00 1.72 6.28
N LEU A 78 -8.54 1.38 5.10
CA LEU A 78 -8.05 1.87 3.80
C LEU A 78 -8.12 3.39 3.69
N HIS A 79 -9.24 4.00 4.11
CA HIS A 79 -9.37 5.46 4.18
C HIS A 79 -8.24 6.09 5.00
N LYS A 80 -8.03 5.60 6.24
CA LYS A 80 -6.97 6.11 7.11
C LYS A 80 -5.57 5.89 6.56
N ILE A 81 -5.33 4.74 5.91
CA ILE A 81 -4.03 4.44 5.30
C ILE A 81 -3.75 5.47 4.20
N VAL A 82 -4.69 5.68 3.27
CA VAL A 82 -4.52 6.65 2.18
C VAL A 82 -4.29 8.06 2.72
N ASP A 83 -5.06 8.48 3.71
CA ASP A 83 -4.91 9.80 4.35
C ASP A 83 -3.53 9.97 4.98
N ILE A 84 -3.08 9.00 5.78
CA ILE A 84 -1.76 9.04 6.42
C ILE A 84 -0.66 9.10 5.37
N VAL A 85 -0.76 8.31 4.30
CA VAL A 85 0.24 8.29 3.23
C VAL A 85 0.26 9.63 2.49
N ASN A 86 -0.90 10.19 2.15
CA ASN A 86 -1.02 11.50 1.50
C ASN A 86 -0.41 12.61 2.37
N GLN A 87 -0.72 12.63 3.67
CA GLN A 87 -0.24 13.65 4.61
C GLN A 87 1.27 13.56 4.87
N ARG A 88 1.82 12.34 4.96
CA ARG A 88 3.22 12.12 5.34
C ARG A 88 4.19 12.09 4.15
N LYS A 89 3.70 11.94 2.92
CA LYS A 89 4.54 11.96 1.72
C LYS A 89 5.22 13.32 1.56
N ALA A 90 6.52 13.30 1.28
CA ALA A 90 7.27 14.52 0.96
C ALA A 90 6.77 15.11 -0.37
N LYS A 91 6.58 16.43 -0.37
CA LYS A 91 6.31 17.21 -1.59
C LYS A 91 7.53 17.32 -2.50
N SER A 92 8.73 17.15 -1.95
CA SER A 92 9.99 17.07 -2.70
C SER A 92 10.22 15.63 -3.17
N GLY A 93 9.60 15.26 -4.28
CA GLY A 93 9.75 13.95 -4.90
C GLY A 93 8.76 13.77 -6.07
N PRO A 94 8.86 12.67 -6.83
CA PRO A 94 7.89 12.38 -7.86
C PRO A 94 6.49 12.21 -7.24
N PRO A 95 5.42 12.50 -8.01
CA PRO A 95 4.06 12.20 -7.59
C PRO A 95 3.93 10.70 -7.30
N ARG A 96 3.14 10.35 -6.28
CA ARG A 96 2.88 8.94 -5.97
C ARG A 96 1.97 8.37 -7.05
N GLN A 97 2.34 7.24 -7.61
CA GLN A 97 1.45 6.43 -8.42
C GLN A 97 0.63 5.53 -7.50
N THR A 98 -0.69 5.68 -7.54
CA THR A 98 -1.61 4.73 -6.89
C THR A 98 -2.16 3.77 -7.94
N ILE A 99 -2.16 2.48 -7.66
CA ILE A 99 -2.79 1.43 -8.46
C ILE A 99 -3.88 0.80 -7.62
N LEU A 100 -5.07 0.63 -8.19
CA LEU A 100 -6.18 -0.09 -7.58
C LEU A 100 -6.62 -1.18 -8.55
N THR A 101 -6.62 -2.42 -8.10
CA THR A 101 -7.16 -3.56 -8.85
C THR A 101 -8.44 -4.03 -8.18
N SER A 102 -9.41 -4.46 -8.98
CA SER A 102 -10.68 -5.00 -8.50
C SER A 102 -11.29 -5.87 -9.58
N ALA A 103 -11.96 -6.96 -9.20
CA ALA A 103 -12.71 -7.76 -10.15
C ALA A 103 -14.09 -7.16 -10.44
N THR A 104 -14.63 -6.39 -9.50
CA THR A 104 -15.95 -5.75 -9.60
C THR A 104 -15.87 -4.22 -9.45
N LEU A 105 -16.86 -3.52 -10.01
CA LEU A 105 -17.01 -2.05 -9.94
C LEU A 105 -18.25 -1.65 -9.15
N SER A 106 -18.35 -2.12 -7.90
CA SER A 106 -19.40 -1.69 -6.98
C SER A 106 -19.29 -0.19 -6.65
N THR A 107 -20.36 0.41 -6.14
CA THR A 107 -20.35 1.81 -5.69
C THR A 107 -19.26 2.07 -4.65
N ALA A 108 -19.03 1.11 -3.73
CA ALA A 108 -17.99 1.23 -2.70
C ALA A 108 -16.58 1.19 -3.31
N VAL A 109 -16.34 0.34 -4.31
CA VAL A 109 -15.05 0.33 -5.05
C VAL A 109 -14.83 1.65 -5.77
N LYS A 110 -15.87 2.22 -6.40
CA LYS A 110 -15.78 3.53 -7.07
C LYS A 110 -15.45 4.64 -6.08
N GLN A 111 -16.09 4.67 -4.91
CA GLN A 111 -15.78 5.65 -3.85
C GLN A 111 -14.34 5.51 -3.33
N LEU A 112 -13.87 4.27 -3.13
CA LEU A 112 -12.48 4.01 -2.75
C LEU A 112 -11.51 4.48 -3.84
N ALA A 113 -11.84 4.30 -5.12
CA ALA A 113 -11.05 4.77 -6.25
C ALA A 113 -10.99 6.30 -6.30
N GLU A 114 -12.12 7.00 -6.16
CA GLU A 114 -12.19 8.46 -6.11
C GLU A 114 -11.35 9.05 -4.98
N MET A 115 -11.30 8.38 -3.83
CA MET A 115 -10.50 8.83 -2.68
C MET A 115 -9.00 8.51 -2.84
N SER A 116 -8.64 7.37 -3.43
CA SER A 116 -7.26 6.89 -3.46
C SER A 116 -6.45 7.27 -4.71
N LEU A 117 -7.14 7.52 -5.82
CA LEU A 117 -6.55 7.80 -7.13
C LEU A 117 -6.59 9.30 -7.45
N THR A 118 -5.75 9.72 -8.40
CA THR A 118 -5.74 11.10 -8.92
C THR A 118 -5.67 11.03 -10.43
N ASN A 119 -6.68 11.55 -11.13
CA ASN A 119 -6.86 11.44 -12.58
C ASN A 119 -6.55 10.03 -13.12
N PRO A 120 -7.23 8.97 -12.63
CA PRO A 120 -6.89 7.61 -13.00
C PRO A 120 -7.19 7.30 -14.47
N ILE A 121 -6.35 6.46 -15.06
CA ILE A 121 -6.66 5.76 -16.30
C ILE A 121 -7.29 4.44 -15.92
N GLN A 122 -8.55 4.25 -16.27
CA GLN A 122 -9.23 2.96 -16.09
C GLN A 122 -8.80 2.01 -17.21
N ILE A 123 -8.33 0.82 -16.82
CA ILE A 123 -7.95 -0.25 -17.75
C ILE A 123 -8.80 -1.45 -17.37
N GLY A 124 -9.69 -1.87 -18.27
CA GLY A 124 -10.61 -2.96 -18.04
C GLY A 124 -11.39 -3.30 -19.30
N TYR A 125 -12.17 -4.37 -19.24
CA TYR A 125 -13.07 -4.72 -20.32
C TYR A 125 -14.34 -3.87 -20.19
N ASP A 126 -14.49 -2.88 -21.07
CA ASP A 126 -15.77 -2.22 -21.28
C ASP A 126 -16.64 -3.20 -22.08
N GLY A 127 -17.69 -3.71 -21.45
CA GLY A 127 -18.75 -4.43 -22.15
C GLY A 127 -19.54 -3.49 -23.05
#